data_AF-A3XQR1-F1
#
_entry.id   AF-A3XQR1-F1
#
_cell.length_a   1.000
_cell.length_b   1.000
_cell.length_c   1.000
_cell.angle_alpha   90.00
_cell.angle_beta   90.00
_cell.angle_gamma   90.00
#
_symmetry.space_group_name_H-M   'P 1'
#
loop_
_entity.id
_entity.type
_entity.pdbx_description
1 polymer ?
#
loop_
_entity_poly.entity_id
_entity_poly.type
_entity_poly.pdbx_seq_one_letter_code
_entity_poly.pdbx_strand_id
1 'polypeptide(L)'
;MAKKGKLSVTNMIYGLGAAVVIVGALFKIQHWPFGSEILTLGMVVEALVFGYSAFERPSQELDWSLVYPELAGDSPAVVKPKKQEELTETKGLLSEKLDAMLKDARIDSELMTSLSTSIRSFEGAAKGMAPTAEAMNSTKKYSQEMSLAAAQLESLNSLYKVQVEAAGRQAEVNKEVADNAGKLKEQMESLATNLSSLNGVYGGMLSAMNKR
;
A
#
# COMPACT_ATOMS: atom_id res chain seq x y z
N MET A 1 9.34 46.56 2.00
CA MET A 1 10.06 45.85 0.92
C MET A 1 10.25 44.40 1.34
N ALA A 2 9.43 43.47 0.84
CA ALA A 2 9.60 42.05 1.16
C ALA A 2 10.87 41.53 0.47
N LYS A 3 11.89 41.19 1.26
CA LYS A 3 13.10 40.51 0.76
C LYS A 3 12.62 39.15 0.22
N LYS A 4 12.69 38.96 -1.10
CA LYS A 4 12.50 37.67 -1.78
C LYS A 4 13.30 36.62 -1.01
N GLY A 5 12.59 35.69 -0.35
CA GLY A 5 13.19 34.58 0.38
C GLY A 5 14.02 33.77 -0.61
N LYS A 6 15.34 33.89 -0.52
CA LYS A 6 16.24 32.98 -1.23
C LYS A 6 15.97 31.61 -0.63
N LEU A 7 15.46 30.66 -1.41
CA LEU A 7 15.42 29.26 -1.02
C LEU A 7 16.84 28.92 -0.58
N SER A 8 17.04 28.68 0.73
CA SER A 8 18.34 28.22 1.21
C SER A 8 18.61 26.92 0.49
N VAL A 9 19.73 26.82 -0.23
CA VAL A 9 20.14 25.62 -0.97
C VAL A 9 20.06 24.40 -0.05
N THR A 10 20.31 24.60 1.24
CA THR A 10 20.14 23.61 2.29
C THR A 10 18.70 23.07 2.41
N ASN A 11 17.67 23.93 2.43
CA ASN A 11 16.27 23.49 2.52
C ASN A 11 15.85 22.66 1.29
N MET A 12 16.41 22.97 0.13
CA MET A 12 16.17 22.20 -1.10
C MET A 12 16.82 20.82 -1.03
N ILE A 13 18.02 20.71 -0.45
CA ILE A 13 18.71 19.43 -0.24
C ILE A 13 17.95 18.56 0.76
N TYR A 14 17.47 19.14 1.88
CA TYR A 14 16.59 18.45 2.83
C TYR A 14 15.30 17.96 2.16
N GLY A 15 14.64 18.82 1.38
CA GLY A 15 13.40 18.45 0.67
C GLY A 15 13.60 17.35 -0.38
N LEU A 16 14.72 17.37 -1.11
CA LEU A 16 15.05 16.33 -2.10
C LEU A 16 15.43 15.00 -1.46
N GLY A 17 16.18 15.01 -0.35
CA GLY A 17 16.50 13.81 0.43
C GLY A 17 15.24 13.11 0.94
N ALA A 18 14.35 13.87 1.57
CA ALA A 18 13.08 13.36 2.07
C ALA A 18 12.18 12.79 0.95
N ALA A 19 12.15 13.44 -0.22
CA ALA A 19 11.36 12.97 -1.36
C ALA A 19 11.82 11.57 -1.84
N VAL A 20 13.13 11.33 -1.91
CA VAL A 20 13.68 10.01 -2.31
C VAL A 20 13.30 8.92 -1.30
N VAL A 21 13.33 9.23 0.00
CA VAL A 21 12.91 8.30 1.07
C VAL A 21 11.43 7.97 0.97
N ILE A 22 10.57 8.97 0.77
CA ILE A 22 9.12 8.77 0.64
C ILE A 22 8.81 7.88 -0.57
N VAL A 23 9.49 8.09 -1.71
CA VAL A 23 9.34 7.24 -2.90
C VAL A 23 9.81 5.80 -2.62
N GLY A 24 10.94 5.62 -1.94
CA GLY A 24 11.42 4.29 -1.54
C GLY A 24 10.46 3.56 -0.60
N ALA A 25 9.91 4.27 0.39
CA ALA A 25 8.91 3.73 1.30
C ALA A 25 7.62 3.33 0.57
N LEU A 26 7.17 4.15 -0.38
CA LEU A 26 6.01 3.85 -1.22
C LEU A 26 6.22 2.55 -2.03
N PHE A 27 7.38 2.39 -2.67
CA PHE A 27 7.70 1.17 -3.43
C PHE A 27 7.75 -0.07 -2.53
N LYS A 28 8.26 0.09 -1.29
CA LYS A 28 8.31 -1.00 -0.32
C LYS A 28 6.91 -1.44 0.13
N ILE A 29 6.00 -0.50 0.38
CA ILE A 29 4.61 -0.79 0.79
C ILE A 29 3.81 -1.40 -0.37
N GLN A 30 4.02 -0.92 -1.59
CA GLN A 30 3.33 -1.40 -2.80
C GLN A 30 3.90 -2.72 -3.35
N HIS A 31 4.94 -3.29 -2.72
CA HIS A 31 5.61 -4.52 -3.13
C HIS A 31 6.13 -4.47 -4.59
N TRP A 32 6.50 -3.28 -5.06
CA TRP A 32 7.09 -3.12 -6.38
C TRP A 32 8.53 -3.66 -6.41
N PRO A 33 8.99 -4.18 -7.56
CA PRO A 33 10.37 -4.64 -7.71
C PRO A 33 11.33 -3.49 -7.39
N PHE A 34 12.49 -3.81 -6.80
CA PHE A 34 13.52 -2.86 -6.34
C PHE A 34 13.13 -1.97 -5.14
N GLY A 35 11.99 -2.22 -4.47
CA GLY A 35 11.54 -1.39 -3.35
C GLY A 35 12.46 -1.41 -2.13
N SER A 36 13.18 -2.51 -1.88
CA SER A 36 14.15 -2.57 -0.78
C SER A 36 15.40 -1.76 -1.11
N GLU A 37 15.85 -1.85 -2.35
CA GLU A 37 17.07 -1.24 -2.88
C GLU A 37 16.93 0.28 -2.94
N ILE A 38 15.79 0.79 -3.44
CA ILE A 38 15.48 2.22 -3.47
C ILE A 38 15.32 2.78 -2.04
N LEU A 39 14.66 2.03 -1.15
CA LEU A 39 14.52 2.45 0.24
C LEU A 39 15.87 2.50 0.96
N THR A 40 16.73 1.49 0.79
CA THR A 40 18.08 1.49 1.38
C THR A 40 18.89 2.67 0.86
N LEU A 41 18.83 2.98 -0.44
CA LEU A 41 19.49 4.15 -1.02
C LEU A 41 18.98 5.45 -0.40
N GLY A 42 17.66 5.61 -0.27
CA GLY A 42 17.05 6.79 0.35
C GLY A 42 17.48 6.98 1.81
N MET A 43 17.49 5.90 2.59
CA MET A 43 17.91 5.95 4.00
C MET A 43 19.38 6.32 4.16
N VAL A 44 20.26 5.89 3.24
CA VAL A 44 21.67 6.31 3.20
C VAL A 44 21.80 7.79 2.85
N VAL A 45 21.03 8.28 1.88
CA VAL A 45 20.99 9.71 1.53
C VAL A 45 20.56 10.54 2.74
N GLU A 46 19.53 10.12 3.48
CA GLU A 46 19.11 10.88 4.66
C GLU A 46 20.12 10.83 5.80
N ALA A 47 20.78 9.70 6.03
CA ALA A 47 21.84 9.63 7.03
C ALA A 47 22.97 10.65 6.76
N LEU A 48 23.32 10.88 5.49
CA LEU A 48 24.32 11.87 5.10
C LEU A 48 23.81 13.31 5.25
N VAL A 49 22.56 13.56 4.88
CA VAL A 49 21.93 14.88 4.97
C VAL A 49 21.73 15.31 6.42
N PHE A 50 21.21 14.43 7.29
CA PHE A 50 21.12 14.67 8.73
C PHE A 50 22.50 14.81 9.38
N GLY A 51 23.48 14.00 8.95
CA GLY A 51 24.86 14.10 9.42
C GLY A 51 25.48 15.47 9.11
N TYR A 52 25.25 15.99 7.90
CA TYR A 52 25.68 17.34 7.52
C TYR A 52 24.91 18.44 8.27
N SER A 53 23.59 18.26 8.48
CA SER A 53 22.73 19.20 9.21
C SER A 53 23.22 19.47 10.63
N ALA A 54 23.76 18.46 11.32
CA ALA A 54 24.30 18.59 12.66
C ALA A 54 25.47 19.60 12.77
N PHE A 55 26.15 19.92 11.65
CA PHE A 55 27.22 20.91 11.60
C PHE A 55 26.75 22.30 11.15
N GLU A 56 25.50 22.45 10.71
CA GLU A 56 24.93 23.76 10.41
C GLU A 56 24.39 24.43 11.67
N ARG A 57 24.74 25.70 11.86
CA ARG A 57 24.18 26.51 12.96
C ARG A 57 22.72 26.82 12.63
N PRO A 58 21.78 26.65 13.59
CA PRO A 58 20.39 27.03 13.36
C PRO A 58 20.32 28.51 12.98
N SER A 59 19.78 28.80 11.79
CA SER A 59 19.56 30.17 11.35
C SER A 59 18.61 30.84 12.33
N GLN A 60 19.01 32.00 12.86
CA GLN A 60 18.24 32.80 13.83
C GLN A 60 16.76 32.87 13.43
N GLU A 61 15.90 32.50 14.38
CA GLU A 61 14.46 32.52 14.22
C GLU A 61 14.00 33.92 13.79
N LEU A 62 13.00 33.93 12.92
CA LEU A 62 12.36 35.13 12.41
C LEU A 62 11.90 35.98 13.60
N ASP A 63 12.30 37.25 13.65
CA ASP A 63 11.99 38.15 14.76
C ASP A 63 10.48 38.48 14.78
N TRP A 64 9.72 37.69 15.53
CA TRP A 64 8.26 37.82 15.69
C TRP A 64 7.85 39.12 16.38
N SER A 65 8.81 39.86 16.96
CA SER A 65 8.58 41.17 17.59
C SER A 65 8.15 42.25 16.58
N LEU A 66 8.42 42.04 15.29
CA LEU A 66 7.99 42.96 14.22
C LEU A 66 6.49 42.84 13.87
N VAL A 67 5.83 41.75 14.27
CA VAL A 67 4.42 41.46 13.93
C VAL A 67 3.50 41.53 15.15
N TYR A 68 4.03 41.26 16.36
CA TYR A 68 3.31 41.40 17.63
C TYR A 68 4.19 42.09 18.68
N PRO A 69 4.15 43.43 18.78
CA PRO A 69 4.96 44.18 19.75
C PRO A 69 4.59 43.87 21.22
N GLU A 70 3.42 43.29 21.49
CA GLU A 70 2.96 42.87 22.82
C GLU A 70 3.77 41.71 23.44
N LEU A 71 4.58 40.99 22.65
CA LEU A 71 5.50 39.96 23.13
C LEU A 71 6.92 40.48 23.38
N ALA A 72 7.21 41.75 23.06
CA ALA A 72 8.47 42.43 23.38
C ALA A 72 8.49 42.97 24.83
N GLY A 73 7.71 42.35 25.71
CA GLY A 73 7.65 42.67 27.13
C GLY A 73 8.74 41.93 27.91
N ASP A 74 9.75 42.70 28.32
CA ASP A 74 10.71 42.42 29.40
C ASP A 74 11.88 41.46 29.08
N SER A 75 12.84 41.97 28.29
CA SER A 75 14.25 41.63 28.53
C SER A 75 14.87 42.67 29.47
N PRO A 76 15.57 42.26 30.54
CA PRO A 76 15.89 43.12 31.66
C PRO A 76 17.05 44.05 31.28
N ALA A 77 16.72 45.32 31.04
CA ALA A 77 17.70 46.37 30.91
C ALA A 77 17.37 47.53 31.88
N VAL A 78 18.16 47.56 32.96
CA VAL A 78 18.56 48.76 33.71
C VAL A 78 17.52 49.37 34.67
N VAL A 79 17.74 49.00 35.93
CA VAL A 79 17.33 49.65 37.18
C VAL A 79 17.38 51.18 37.12
N LYS A 80 16.24 51.85 37.36
CA LYS A 80 16.13 53.07 38.20
C LYS A 80 14.76 53.09 38.92
N PRO A 81 14.70 53.41 40.22
CA PRO A 81 13.48 53.28 41.00
C PRO A 81 12.62 54.55 40.91
N LYS A 82 11.33 54.41 40.66
CA LYS A 82 10.35 55.38 41.18
C LYS A 82 8.94 54.80 41.24
N LYS A 83 8.45 54.78 42.49
CA LYS A 83 7.07 54.93 42.95
C LYS A 83 6.09 53.78 42.65
N GLN A 84 5.96 52.98 43.69
CA GLN A 84 4.97 51.97 44.00
C GLN A 84 3.64 52.67 44.33
N GLU A 85 2.69 52.73 43.40
CA GLU A 85 1.32 53.22 43.67
C GLU A 85 0.33 52.93 42.51
N GLU A 86 0.37 51.77 41.83
CA GLU A 86 -0.61 51.51 40.73
C GLU A 86 -0.83 50.02 40.34
N LEU A 87 -0.50 49.07 41.23
CA LEU A 87 -0.64 47.62 40.92
C LEU A 87 -1.96 47.00 41.40
N THR A 88 -2.77 47.75 42.15
CA THR A 88 -4.07 47.27 42.67
C THR A 88 -5.23 47.55 41.71
N GLU A 89 -5.18 48.64 40.95
CA GLU A 89 -6.23 49.03 40.01
C GLU A 89 -6.28 48.15 38.75
N THR A 90 -5.12 47.74 38.22
CA THR A 90 -5.05 46.95 36.97
C THR A 90 -5.54 45.51 37.14
N LYS A 91 -5.37 44.90 38.33
CA LYS A 91 -5.97 43.59 38.65
C LYS A 91 -7.49 43.67 38.84
N GLY A 92 -8.00 44.75 39.42
CA GLY A 92 -9.44 45.02 39.57
C GLY A 92 -10.12 45.21 38.21
N LEU A 93 -9.51 46.01 37.33
CA LEU A 93 -10.00 46.29 35.97
C LEU A 93 -9.98 45.05 35.06
N LEU A 94 -8.97 44.17 35.16
CA LEU A 94 -8.97 42.92 34.40
C LEU A 94 -10.03 41.95 34.91
N SER A 95 -10.21 41.83 36.24
CA SER A 95 -11.23 40.97 36.82
C SER A 95 -12.63 41.46 36.48
N GLU A 96 -12.88 42.77 36.56
CA GLU A 96 -14.15 43.37 36.14
C GLU A 96 -14.39 43.21 34.64
N LYS A 97 -13.36 43.33 33.81
CA LYS A 97 -13.50 43.16 32.35
C LYS A 97 -13.68 41.70 31.95
N LEU A 98 -13.10 40.75 32.70
CA LEU A 98 -13.34 39.33 32.54
C LEU A 98 -14.76 38.96 32.99
N ASP A 99 -15.22 39.46 34.14
CA ASP A 99 -16.59 39.29 34.63
C ASP A 99 -17.60 39.95 33.70
N ALA A 100 -17.29 41.13 33.16
CA ALA A 100 -18.10 41.79 32.15
C ALA A 100 -18.16 40.97 30.87
N MET A 101 -17.06 40.39 30.39
CA MET A 101 -17.08 39.49 29.23
C MET A 101 -17.82 38.18 29.50
N LEU A 102 -17.68 37.57 30.68
CA LEU A 102 -18.43 36.39 31.06
C LEU A 102 -19.94 36.67 31.16
N LYS A 103 -20.30 37.87 31.64
CA LYS A 103 -21.69 38.34 31.76
C LYS A 103 -22.29 38.74 30.41
N ASP A 104 -21.53 39.38 29.52
CA ASP A 104 -21.96 39.76 28.17
C ASP A 104 -22.10 38.54 27.25
N ALA A 105 -21.19 37.56 27.37
CA ALA A 105 -21.26 36.29 26.64
C ALA A 105 -22.37 35.36 27.17
N ARG A 106 -23.13 35.79 28.19
CA ARG A 106 -24.17 35.02 28.87
C ARG A 106 -23.72 33.59 29.19
N ILE A 107 -22.51 33.42 29.73
CA ILE A 107 -22.09 32.11 30.23
C ILE A 107 -22.85 31.86 31.54
N ASP A 108 -24.10 31.48 31.40
CA ASP A 108 -24.94 31.01 32.49
C ASP A 108 -24.62 29.54 32.79
N SER A 109 -24.99 29.10 33.99
CA SER A 109 -24.82 27.71 34.42
C SER A 109 -25.50 26.73 33.46
N GLU A 110 -26.52 27.18 32.72
CA GLU A 110 -27.28 26.40 31.75
C GLU A 110 -26.47 26.15 30.47
N LEU A 111 -25.79 27.14 29.91
CA LEU A 111 -24.87 26.95 28.77
C LEU A 111 -23.67 26.06 29.12
N MET A 112 -23.14 26.18 30.33
CA MET A 112 -22.07 25.29 30.78
C MET A 112 -22.55 23.84 30.96
N THR A 113 -23.79 23.66 31.42
CA THR A 113 -24.41 22.32 31.53
C THR A 113 -24.74 21.74 30.16
N SER A 114 -25.21 22.55 29.21
CA SER A 114 -25.52 22.11 27.85
C SER A 114 -24.25 21.79 27.05
N LEU A 115 -23.16 22.54 27.25
CA LEU A 115 -21.85 22.23 26.69
C LEU A 115 -21.29 20.93 27.27
N SER A 116 -21.35 20.75 28.59
CA SER A 116 -20.95 19.50 29.26
C SER A 116 -21.76 18.30 28.74
N THR A 117 -23.07 18.48 28.56
CA THR A 117 -23.96 17.47 27.99
C THR A 117 -23.63 17.18 26.53
N SER A 118 -23.31 18.20 25.73
CA SER A 118 -22.89 18.06 24.33
C SER A 118 -21.55 17.34 24.20
N ILE A 119 -20.58 17.66 25.05
CA ILE A 119 -19.27 16.99 25.08
C ILE A 119 -19.45 15.51 25.48
N ARG A 120 -20.25 15.22 26.50
CA ARG A 120 -20.57 13.83 26.92
C ARG A 120 -21.33 13.07 25.82
N SER A 121 -22.26 13.71 25.13
CA SER A 121 -22.99 13.11 24.02
C SER A 121 -22.07 12.83 22.83
N PHE A 122 -21.17 13.76 22.50
CA PHE A 122 -20.15 13.58 21.46
C PHE A 122 -19.17 12.46 21.81
N GLU A 123 -18.72 12.38 23.06
CA GLU A 123 -17.88 11.27 23.54
C GLU A 123 -18.60 9.92 23.37
N GLY A 124 -19.89 9.86 23.72
CA GLY A 124 -20.71 8.66 23.51
C GLY A 124 -20.86 8.28 22.04
N ALA A 125 -21.12 9.25 21.16
CA ALA A 125 -21.21 9.03 19.72
C ALA A 125 -19.87 8.58 19.12
N ALA A 126 -18.76 9.23 19.49
CA ALA A 126 -17.42 8.88 19.05
C ALA A 126 -17.00 7.47 19.51
N LYS A 127 -17.31 7.10 20.76
CA LYS A 127 -17.10 5.73 21.28
C LYS A 127 -17.96 4.69 20.56
N GLY A 128 -19.17 5.05 20.13
CA GLY A 128 -20.04 4.21 19.30
C GLY A 128 -19.53 4.04 17.87
N MET A 129 -18.82 5.02 17.31
CA MET A 129 -18.27 4.96 15.95
C MET A 129 -17.05 4.05 15.81
N ALA A 130 -16.20 3.95 16.83
CA ALA A 130 -15.01 3.10 16.81
C ALA A 130 -15.31 1.62 16.47
N PRO A 131 -16.25 0.93 17.15
CA PRO A 131 -16.60 -0.44 16.79
C PRO A 131 -17.33 -0.53 15.43
N THR A 132 -18.07 0.52 15.01
CA THR A 132 -18.69 0.55 13.68
C THR A 132 -17.66 0.62 12.57
N ALA A 133 -16.60 1.41 12.72
CA ALA A 133 -15.53 1.50 11.73
C ALA A 133 -14.80 0.16 11.55
N GLU A 134 -14.53 -0.54 12.66
CA GLU A 134 -13.89 -1.86 12.63
C GLU A 134 -14.82 -2.95 12.05
N ALA A 135 -16.11 -2.89 12.36
CA ALA A 135 -17.13 -3.77 11.76
C ALA A 135 -17.29 -3.52 10.25
N MET A 136 -17.23 -2.27 9.80
CA MET A 136 -17.25 -1.93 8.37
C MET A 136 -16.02 -2.47 7.64
N ASN A 137 -14.84 -2.34 8.23
CA ASN A 137 -13.61 -2.90 7.66
C ASN A 137 -13.67 -4.43 7.58
N SER A 138 -14.18 -5.08 8.64
CA SER A 138 -14.38 -6.53 8.68
C SER A 138 -15.40 -7.00 7.63
N THR A 139 -16.49 -6.26 7.43
CA THR A 139 -17.49 -6.54 6.39
C THR A 139 -16.91 -6.38 4.99
N LYS A 140 -16.12 -5.32 4.77
CA LYS A 140 -15.43 -5.10 3.50
C LYS A 140 -14.45 -6.24 3.20
N LYS A 141 -13.66 -6.64 4.19
CA LYS A 141 -12.73 -7.77 4.06
C LYS A 141 -13.48 -9.06 3.77
N TYR A 142 -14.56 -9.35 4.49
CA TYR A 142 -15.40 -10.52 4.23
C TYR A 142 -15.96 -10.53 2.79
N SER A 143 -16.44 -9.39 2.29
CA SER A 143 -16.92 -9.26 0.91
C SER A 143 -15.81 -9.49 -0.11
N GLN A 144 -14.59 -9.00 0.16
CA GLN A 144 -13.43 -9.24 -0.70
C GLN A 144 -13.02 -10.72 -0.71
N GLU A 145 -12.94 -11.36 0.46
CA GLU A 145 -12.62 -12.78 0.59
C GLU A 145 -13.68 -13.65 -0.09
N MET A 146 -14.97 -13.31 0.05
CA MET A 146 -16.06 -14.00 -0.65
C MET A 146 -15.93 -13.87 -2.17
N SER A 147 -15.60 -12.67 -2.67
CA SER A 147 -15.39 -12.45 -4.10
C SER A 147 -14.19 -13.24 -4.62
N LEU A 148 -13.11 -13.31 -3.85
CA LEU A 148 -11.92 -14.09 -4.19
C LEU A 148 -12.23 -15.59 -4.18
N ALA A 149 -12.95 -16.08 -3.17
CA ALA A 149 -13.40 -17.46 -3.09
C ALA A 149 -14.31 -17.83 -4.27
N ALA A 150 -15.22 -16.95 -4.67
CA ALA A 150 -16.07 -17.16 -5.85
C ALA A 150 -15.23 -17.30 -7.14
N ALA A 151 -14.25 -16.41 -7.35
CA ALA A 151 -13.34 -16.50 -8.49
C ALA A 151 -12.50 -17.80 -8.47
N GLN A 152 -12.05 -18.22 -7.29
CA GLN A 152 -11.30 -19.47 -7.13
C GLN A 152 -12.16 -20.70 -7.44
N LEU A 153 -13.43 -20.70 -7.02
CA LEU A 153 -14.39 -21.77 -7.34
C LEU A 153 -14.71 -21.83 -8.83
N GLU A 154 -14.84 -20.68 -9.49
CA GLU A 154 -15.01 -20.61 -10.95
C GLU A 154 -13.79 -21.19 -11.68
N SER A 155 -12.58 -20.81 -11.25
CA SER A 155 -11.34 -21.38 -11.76
C SER A 155 -11.28 -22.91 -11.56
N LEU A 156 -11.69 -23.40 -10.39
CA LEU A 156 -11.72 -24.83 -10.09
C LEU A 156 -12.72 -25.58 -10.98
N ASN A 157 -13.90 -25.00 -11.23
CA ASN A 157 -14.88 -25.56 -12.16
C ASN A 157 -14.32 -25.62 -13.59
N SER A 158 -13.67 -24.54 -14.04
CA SER A 158 -13.01 -24.50 -15.35
C SER A 158 -11.90 -25.54 -15.47
N LEU A 159 -11.05 -25.70 -14.45
CA LEU A 159 -10.03 -26.74 -14.41
C LEU A 159 -10.64 -28.14 -14.48
N TYR A 160 -11.73 -28.38 -13.74
CA TYR A 160 -12.44 -29.65 -13.78
C TYR A 160 -13.00 -29.95 -15.17
N LYS A 161 -13.58 -28.94 -15.84
CA LYS A 161 -14.05 -29.05 -17.22
C LYS A 161 -12.90 -29.41 -18.17
N VAL A 162 -11.77 -28.70 -18.10
CA VAL A 162 -10.59 -28.99 -18.91
C VAL A 162 -10.05 -30.40 -18.65
N GLN A 163 -10.04 -30.85 -17.40
CA GLN A 163 -9.61 -32.20 -17.03
C GLN A 163 -10.53 -33.27 -17.62
N VAL A 164 -11.85 -33.08 -17.55
CA VAL A 164 -12.83 -33.99 -18.16
C VAL A 164 -12.68 -34.03 -19.69
N GLU A 165 -12.52 -32.87 -20.34
CA GLU A 165 -12.28 -32.79 -21.78
C GLU A 165 -10.96 -33.48 -22.17
N ALA A 166 -9.89 -33.27 -21.40
CA ALA A 166 -8.59 -33.91 -21.64
C ALA A 166 -8.68 -35.44 -21.46
N ALA A 167 -9.37 -35.92 -20.42
CA ALA A 167 -9.62 -37.35 -20.21
C ALA A 167 -10.42 -37.96 -21.37
N GLY A 168 -11.43 -37.24 -21.88
CA GLY A 168 -12.20 -37.65 -23.06
C GLY A 168 -11.31 -37.75 -24.31
N ARG A 169 -10.51 -36.73 -24.60
CA ARG A 169 -9.55 -36.76 -25.71
C ARG A 169 -8.52 -37.88 -25.56
N GLN A 170 -8.01 -38.11 -24.35
CA GLN A 170 -7.05 -39.20 -24.12
C GLN A 170 -7.67 -40.57 -24.38
N ALA A 171 -8.93 -40.77 -23.98
CA ALA A 171 -9.65 -42.01 -24.27
C ALA A 171 -9.86 -42.20 -25.79
N GLU A 172 -10.18 -41.12 -26.51
CA GLU A 172 -10.31 -41.14 -27.97
C GLU A 172 -8.98 -41.46 -28.67
N VAL A 173 -7.88 -40.82 -28.25
CA VAL A 173 -6.52 -41.12 -28.74
C VAL A 173 -6.15 -42.58 -28.46
N ASN A 174 -6.43 -43.11 -27.27
CA ASN A 174 -6.15 -44.50 -26.96
C ASN A 174 -6.94 -45.47 -27.86
N LYS A 175 -8.19 -45.13 -28.18
CA LYS A 175 -9.01 -45.90 -29.12
C LYS A 175 -8.42 -45.86 -30.54
N GLU A 176 -8.06 -44.67 -31.02
CA GLU A 176 -7.47 -44.52 -32.35
C GLU A 176 -6.13 -45.26 -32.49
N VAL A 177 -5.30 -45.23 -31.45
CA VAL A 177 -4.05 -46.00 -31.38
C VAL A 177 -4.31 -47.51 -31.43
N ALA A 178 -5.31 -48.00 -30.69
CA ALA A 178 -5.68 -49.42 -30.72
C ALA A 178 -6.20 -49.84 -32.10
N ASP A 179 -7.04 -49.03 -32.74
CA ASP A 179 -7.57 -49.28 -34.08
C ASP A 179 -6.45 -49.27 -35.14
N ASN A 180 -5.51 -48.32 -35.06
CA ASN A 180 -4.37 -48.26 -35.97
C ASN A 180 -3.38 -49.41 -35.75
N ALA A 181 -3.16 -49.84 -34.50
CA ALA A 181 -2.36 -51.03 -34.21
C ALA A 181 -2.99 -52.28 -34.82
N GLY A 182 -4.33 -52.40 -34.78
CA GLY A 182 -5.08 -53.45 -35.46
C GLY A 182 -4.86 -53.45 -36.97
N LYS A 183 -5.04 -52.30 -37.62
CA LYS A 183 -4.79 -52.17 -39.07
C LYS A 183 -3.33 -52.46 -39.46
N LEU A 184 -2.37 -51.98 -38.65
CA LEU A 184 -0.96 -52.25 -38.88
C LEU A 184 -0.65 -53.75 -38.80
N LYS A 185 -1.26 -54.45 -37.84
CA LYS A 185 -1.17 -55.91 -37.73
C LYS A 185 -1.70 -56.59 -38.99
N GLU A 186 -2.87 -56.21 -39.48
CA GLU A 186 -3.44 -56.77 -40.73
C GLU A 186 -2.51 -56.53 -41.94
N GLN A 187 -1.94 -55.33 -42.06
CA GLN A 187 -0.98 -55.02 -43.13
C GLN A 187 0.31 -55.83 -43.01
N MET A 188 0.83 -56.02 -41.79
CA MET A 188 2.01 -56.85 -41.54
C MET A 188 1.74 -58.33 -41.88
N GLU A 189 0.57 -58.87 -41.51
CA GLU A 189 0.15 -60.22 -41.88
C GLU A 189 0.05 -60.38 -43.40
N SER A 190 -0.59 -59.44 -44.09
CA SER A 190 -0.66 -59.44 -45.56
C SER A 190 0.72 -59.38 -46.22
N LEU A 191 1.63 -58.54 -45.70
CA LEU A 191 3.00 -58.45 -46.17
C LEU A 191 3.76 -59.77 -45.98
N ALA A 192 3.60 -60.41 -44.82
CA ALA A 192 4.21 -61.71 -44.52
C ALA A 192 3.66 -62.81 -45.45
N THR A 193 2.35 -62.84 -45.71
CA THR A 193 1.74 -63.76 -46.67
C THR A 193 2.30 -63.54 -48.08
N ASN A 194 2.35 -62.28 -48.54
CA ASN A 194 2.89 -61.95 -49.86
C ASN A 194 4.36 -62.35 -50.00
N LEU A 195 5.20 -62.09 -48.99
CA LEU A 195 6.60 -62.52 -48.98
C LEU A 195 6.72 -64.05 -49.00
N SER A 196 5.89 -64.76 -48.24
CA SER A 196 5.85 -66.23 -48.23
C SER A 196 5.46 -66.78 -49.61
N SER A 197 4.41 -66.24 -50.23
CA SER A 197 3.99 -66.61 -51.59
C SER A 197 5.10 -66.35 -52.62
N LEU A 198 5.76 -65.19 -52.54
CA LEU A 198 6.87 -64.83 -53.44
C LEU A 198 8.02 -65.84 -53.29
N ASN A 199 8.42 -66.14 -52.04
CA ASN A 199 9.49 -67.08 -51.75
C ASN A 199 9.14 -68.50 -52.22
N GLY A 200 7.86 -68.89 -52.12
CA GLY A 200 7.35 -70.16 -52.66
C GLY A 200 7.46 -70.25 -54.18
N VAL A 201 7.14 -69.18 -54.91
CA VAL A 201 7.31 -69.13 -56.38
C VAL A 201 8.79 -69.18 -56.78
N TYR A 202 9.66 -68.46 -56.07
CA TYR A 202 11.11 -68.53 -56.30
C TYR A 202 11.67 -69.92 -56.00
N GLY A 203 11.24 -70.57 -54.91
CA GLY A 203 11.60 -71.95 -54.60
C GLY A 203 11.11 -72.95 -55.65
N GLY A 204 9.89 -72.77 -56.14
CA GLY A 204 9.32 -73.57 -57.24
C GLY A 204 10.10 -73.38 -58.55
N MET A 205 10.51 -72.15 -58.87
CA MET A 205 11.28 -71.83 -60.06
C MET A 205 12.72 -72.36 -59.98
N LEU A 206 13.39 -72.24 -58.82
CA LEU A 206 14.70 -72.86 -58.58
C LEU A 206 14.64 -74.39 -58.66
N SER A 207 13.61 -75.02 -58.10
CA SER A 207 13.43 -76.48 -58.14
C SER A 207 13.13 -76.98 -59.56
N ALA A 208 12.41 -76.19 -60.36
CA ALA A 208 12.17 -76.45 -61.79
C ALA A 208 13.43 -76.23 -62.65
N MET A 209 14.31 -75.30 -62.26
CA MET A 209 15.54 -75.00 -62.97
C MET A 209 16.69 -75.95 -62.61
N ASN A 210 16.68 -76.55 -61.41
CA ASN A 210 17.67 -77.52 -60.93
C ASN A 210 17.30 -78.99 -61.21
N LYS A 211 16.10 -79.26 -61.74
CA LYS A 211 15.72 -80.56 -62.32
C LYS A 211 16.14 -80.61 -63.80
N ARG A 212 17.40 -80.93 -64.05
CA ARG A 212 17.89 -81.48 -65.32
C ARG A 212 18.98 -82.50 -65.05
#